data_AF-A0AAP7CC24-F1
#
_entry.id   AF-A0AAP7CC24-F1
#
_cell.length_a   1.000
_cell.length_b   1.000
_cell.length_c   1.000
_cell.angle_alpha   90.00
_cell.angle_beta   90.00
_cell.angle_gamma   90.00
#
_symmetry.space_group_name_H-M   'P 1'
#
loop_
_entity.id
_entity.type
_entity.pdbx_description
1 polymer ?
#
loop_
_entity_poly.entity_id
_entity_poly.type
_entity_poly.pdbx_seq_one_letter_code
_entity_poly.pdbx_strand_id
1 'polypeptide(L)'
;MLNEIVDVLADPVDLTPLRGEDDFGRLVSESGHSYDVAKQGYVTLASGRGLNHEGDSLEMINSRETFLSNGHFAPFVEAVSDRVADVVEHAAGDRDPVILEAGAGTGYYLAHTLDLIDGARGVGLDISVPAAKHLAKAHPRLGAIVADVWEQLPIRTGAVDVVTVVFAPRNPAEFARVLSDDGEAVILVADQGHLDELREPLGILGVEDGKVARLIEQSAQWLTPVADPELISFPMNLGRDAIAAQVGMSPSARHLDKDVLHARLEDLPEQMEVTARAQLIRLRKK
;
A
#
# COMPACT_ATOMS: atom_id res chain seq x y z
N MET A 1 3.24 -9.71 13.10
CA MET A 1 2.34 -10.89 13.05
C MET A 1 0.93 -10.43 13.46
N LEU A 2 -0.12 -11.26 13.35
CA LEU A 2 -1.48 -10.81 13.72
C LEU A 2 -1.63 -10.48 15.21
N ASN A 3 -0.93 -11.21 16.09
CA ASN A 3 -0.89 -10.92 17.52
C ASN A 3 -0.27 -9.55 17.84
N GLU A 4 0.57 -9.00 16.95
CA GLU A 4 1.17 -7.67 17.12
C GLU A 4 0.18 -6.54 16.88
N ILE A 5 -0.93 -6.79 16.18
CA ILE A 5 -1.84 -5.73 15.71
C ILE A 5 -3.30 -5.99 16.03
N VAL A 6 -3.64 -7.10 16.69
CA VAL A 6 -5.05 -7.43 17.00
C VAL A 6 -5.75 -6.36 17.83
N ASP A 7 -4.99 -5.63 18.66
CA ASP A 7 -5.48 -4.53 19.49
C ASP A 7 -6.03 -3.35 18.68
N VAL A 8 -5.59 -3.18 17.42
CA VAL A 8 -6.06 -2.14 16.51
C VAL A 8 -7.11 -2.63 15.50
N LEU A 9 -7.37 -3.94 15.42
CA LEU A 9 -8.36 -4.49 14.51
C LEU A 9 -9.78 -4.36 15.05
N ALA A 10 -10.72 -4.21 14.11
CA ALA A 10 -12.15 -4.16 14.38
C ALA A 10 -12.91 -5.08 13.43
N ASP A 11 -14.05 -5.57 13.89
CA ASP A 11 -14.98 -6.35 13.09
C ASP A 11 -15.44 -5.54 11.86
N PRO A 12 -15.29 -6.07 10.63
CA PRO A 12 -15.68 -5.38 9.41
C PRO A 12 -17.19 -5.11 9.28
N VAL A 13 -18.03 -5.74 10.11
CA VAL A 13 -19.49 -5.60 10.10
C VAL A 13 -19.97 -4.54 11.09
N ASP A 14 -19.44 -4.52 12.31
CA ASP A 14 -19.96 -3.68 13.40
C ASP A 14 -18.92 -2.86 14.17
N LEU A 15 -17.64 -2.94 13.76
CA LEU A 15 -16.51 -2.23 14.37
C LEU A 15 -16.22 -2.59 15.83
N THR A 16 -16.80 -3.68 16.37
CA THR A 16 -16.41 -4.17 17.69
C THR A 16 -14.97 -4.68 17.68
N PRO A 17 -14.20 -4.55 18.78
CA PRO A 17 -12.81 -5.01 18.82
C PRO A 17 -12.69 -6.51 18.52
N LEU A 18 -11.63 -6.88 17.80
CA LEU A 18 -11.28 -8.29 17.61
C LEU A 18 -10.31 -8.77 18.69
N ARG A 19 -10.37 -10.07 18.99
CA ARG A 19 -9.41 -10.77 19.85
C ARG A 19 -9.01 -12.10 19.23
N GLY A 20 -7.79 -12.54 19.50
CA GLY A 20 -7.32 -13.87 19.11
C GLY A 20 -7.95 -14.97 19.97
N GLU A 21 -8.30 -16.08 19.34
CA GLU A 21 -8.66 -17.34 19.99
C GLU A 21 -7.92 -18.52 19.34
N ASP A 22 -7.93 -19.66 20.03
CA ASP A 22 -7.31 -20.90 19.57
C ASP A 22 -5.84 -20.72 19.13
N ASP A 23 -5.03 -20.09 19.99
CA ASP A 23 -3.63 -19.74 19.70
C ASP A 23 -3.47 -18.90 18.42
N PHE A 24 -4.36 -17.92 18.25
CA PHE A 24 -4.49 -17.09 17.03
C PHE A 24 -4.85 -17.89 15.76
N GLY A 25 -5.42 -19.09 15.89
CA GLY A 25 -6.05 -19.81 14.78
C GLY A 25 -7.30 -19.12 14.25
N ARG A 26 -7.96 -18.29 15.07
CA ARG A 26 -9.10 -17.44 14.66
C ARG A 26 -9.07 -16.09 15.36
N LEU A 27 -9.69 -15.10 14.74
CA LEU A 27 -10.07 -13.84 15.37
C LEU A 27 -11.58 -13.84 15.62
N VAL A 28 -12.01 -13.36 16.78
CA VAL A 28 -13.43 -13.27 17.13
C VAL A 28 -13.77 -11.86 17.60
N SER A 29 -14.95 -11.39 17.25
CA SER A 29 -15.51 -10.12 17.72
C SER A 29 -16.34 -10.29 18.99
N GLU A 30 -16.62 -9.20 19.68
CA GLU A 30 -17.52 -9.22 20.85
C GLU A 30 -18.96 -9.57 20.48
N SER A 31 -19.37 -9.28 19.24
CA SER A 31 -20.68 -9.64 18.70
C SER A 31 -20.79 -11.11 18.26
N GLY A 32 -19.68 -11.86 18.29
CA GLY A 32 -19.64 -13.29 18.03
C GLY A 32 -19.36 -13.69 16.59
N HIS A 33 -18.96 -12.75 15.72
CA HIS A 33 -18.39 -13.11 14.42
C HIS A 33 -17.00 -13.73 14.60
N SER A 34 -16.62 -14.62 13.69
CA SER A 34 -15.37 -15.38 13.74
C SER A 34 -14.74 -15.42 12.36
N TYR A 35 -13.42 -15.22 12.34
CA TYR A 35 -12.60 -15.14 11.13
C TYR A 35 -11.40 -16.07 11.27
N ASP A 36 -11.31 -17.08 10.41
CA ASP A 36 -10.20 -18.03 10.44
C ASP A 36 -8.91 -17.36 9.98
N VAL A 37 -7.83 -17.59 10.73
CA VAL A 37 -6.48 -17.18 10.32
C VAL A 37 -5.93 -18.25 9.38
N ALA A 38 -5.56 -17.83 8.16
CA ALA A 38 -4.99 -18.74 7.19
C ALA A 38 -3.64 -19.26 7.68
N LYS A 39 -3.28 -20.50 7.32
CA LYS A 39 -1.98 -21.11 7.66
C LYS A 39 -0.75 -20.29 7.22
N GLN A 40 -0.92 -19.37 6.28
CA GLN A 40 0.13 -18.46 5.82
C GLN A 40 0.28 -17.20 6.69
N GLY A 41 -0.58 -16.99 7.69
CA GLY A 41 -0.49 -15.91 8.68
C GLY A 41 -1.33 -14.66 8.38
N TYR A 42 -2.20 -14.68 7.36
CA TYR A 42 -3.13 -13.59 7.07
C TYR A 42 -4.56 -13.94 7.51
N VAL A 43 -5.40 -12.93 7.67
CA VAL A 43 -6.84 -13.08 7.94
C VAL A 43 -7.65 -12.29 6.93
N THR A 44 -8.77 -12.84 6.47
CA THR A 44 -9.72 -12.12 5.61
C THR A 44 -10.79 -11.47 6.46
N LEU A 45 -10.85 -10.15 6.42
CA LEU A 45 -11.83 -9.33 7.14
C LEU A 45 -12.64 -8.56 6.11
N ALA A 46 -13.76 -9.16 5.69
CA ALA A 46 -14.72 -8.56 4.77
C ALA A 46 -16.07 -8.44 5.46
N SER A 47 -16.84 -7.42 5.09
CA SER A 47 -18.22 -7.26 5.57
C SER A 47 -19.11 -8.37 4.99
N GLY A 48 -20.38 -8.43 5.43
CA GLY A 48 -21.34 -9.43 4.93
C GLY A 48 -21.60 -9.40 3.41
N ARG A 49 -21.12 -8.37 2.69
CA ARG A 49 -21.19 -8.30 1.22
C ARG A 49 -20.01 -9.01 0.53
N GLY A 50 -18.98 -9.42 1.30
CA GLY A 50 -17.75 -10.00 0.78
C GLY A 50 -16.80 -8.96 0.20
N LEU A 51 -15.79 -9.44 -0.53
CA LEU A 51 -14.86 -8.60 -1.29
C LEU A 51 -15.49 -8.27 -2.64
N ASN A 52 -15.66 -6.98 -2.94
CA ASN A 52 -16.39 -6.52 -4.13
C ASN A 52 -15.48 -6.19 -5.32
N HIS A 53 -14.18 -6.07 -5.09
CA HIS A 53 -13.19 -5.74 -6.11
C HIS A 53 -12.20 -6.90 -6.33
N GLU A 54 -11.61 -6.94 -7.52
CA GLU A 54 -10.55 -7.90 -7.84
C GLU A 54 -9.17 -7.32 -7.49
N GLY A 55 -8.37 -8.13 -6.79
CA GLY A 55 -6.98 -7.81 -6.49
C GLY A 55 -6.01 -8.14 -7.62
N ASP A 56 -4.72 -7.90 -7.34
CA ASP A 56 -3.63 -8.30 -8.23
C ASP A 56 -3.47 -9.83 -8.28
N SER A 57 -3.17 -10.37 -9.47
CA SER A 57 -2.90 -11.80 -9.67
C SER A 57 -1.54 -12.21 -9.08
N LEU A 58 -1.30 -13.51 -8.91
CA LEU A 58 0.00 -14.01 -8.46
C LEU A 58 1.14 -13.55 -9.38
N GLU A 59 0.91 -13.48 -10.68
CA GLU A 59 1.91 -13.05 -11.67
C GLU A 59 2.26 -11.56 -11.51
N MET A 60 1.25 -10.72 -11.24
CA MET A 60 1.46 -9.29 -10.95
C MET A 60 2.23 -9.10 -9.65
N ILE A 61 1.91 -9.88 -8.61
CA ILE A 61 2.64 -9.85 -7.34
C ILE A 61 4.09 -10.31 -7.51
N ASN A 62 4.35 -11.36 -8.29
CA ASN A 62 5.71 -11.81 -8.59
C ASN A 62 6.49 -10.75 -9.39
N SER A 63 5.82 -10.07 -10.33
CA SER A 63 6.42 -8.97 -11.10
C SER A 63 6.78 -7.80 -10.19
N ARG A 64 5.90 -7.48 -9.24
CA ARG A 64 6.13 -6.44 -8.22
C ARG A 64 7.32 -6.78 -7.34
N GLU A 65 7.37 -8.01 -6.83
CA GLU A 65 8.48 -8.50 -6.01
C GLU A 65 9.81 -8.43 -6.78
N THR A 66 9.82 -8.90 -8.03
CA THR A 66 11.01 -8.87 -8.89
C THR A 66 11.50 -7.44 -9.10
N PHE A 67 10.60 -6.49 -9.39
CA PHE A 67 11.00 -5.11 -9.64
C PHE A 67 11.49 -4.39 -8.38
N LEU A 68 10.73 -4.50 -7.28
CA LEU A 68 11.02 -3.79 -6.04
C LEU A 68 12.25 -4.34 -5.32
N SER A 69 12.42 -5.66 -5.25
CA SER A 69 13.59 -6.28 -4.58
C SER A 69 14.94 -5.95 -5.23
N ASN A 70 14.95 -5.54 -6.51
CA ASN A 70 16.13 -5.02 -7.20
C ASN A 70 16.41 -3.54 -6.91
N GLY A 71 15.63 -2.89 -6.05
CA GLY A 71 15.87 -1.52 -5.58
C GLY A 71 15.57 -0.43 -6.60
N HIS A 72 14.89 -0.74 -7.71
CA HIS A 72 14.59 0.25 -8.76
C HIS A 72 13.78 1.44 -8.25
N PHE A 73 12.93 1.25 -7.24
CA PHE A 73 12.17 2.32 -6.58
C PHE A 73 12.71 2.70 -5.19
N ALA A 74 13.97 2.37 -4.86
CA ALA A 74 14.55 2.70 -3.56
C ALA A 74 14.38 4.17 -3.15
N PRO A 75 14.57 5.19 -4.02
CA PRO A 75 14.36 6.58 -3.62
C PRO A 75 12.91 6.92 -3.24
N PHE A 76 11.91 6.21 -3.80
CA PHE A 76 10.52 6.36 -3.34
C PHE A 76 10.30 5.72 -1.97
N VAL A 77 10.92 4.57 -1.72
CA VAL A 77 10.84 3.89 -0.42
C VAL A 77 11.43 4.78 0.66
N GLU A 78 12.65 5.28 0.43
CA GLU A 78 13.35 6.19 1.35
C GLU A 78 12.49 7.41 1.66
N ALA A 79 11.99 8.10 0.64
CA ALA A 79 11.15 9.29 0.85
C ALA A 79 9.86 9.00 1.64
N VAL A 80 9.19 7.87 1.35
CA VAL A 80 8.00 7.46 2.11
C VAL A 80 8.37 7.13 3.56
N SER A 81 9.39 6.30 3.78
CA SER A 81 9.82 5.89 5.12
C SER A 81 10.28 7.08 5.96
N ASP A 82 11.01 8.03 5.38
CA ASP A 82 11.43 9.26 6.04
C ASP A 82 10.22 10.13 6.45
N ARG A 83 9.24 10.31 5.56
CA ARG A 83 8.03 11.07 5.92
C ARG A 83 7.18 10.36 6.96
N VAL A 84 7.16 9.03 6.99
CA VAL A 84 6.51 8.28 8.06
C VAL A 84 7.26 8.48 9.38
N ALA A 85 8.60 8.44 9.37
CA ALA A 85 9.45 8.70 10.53
C ALA A 85 9.18 10.09 11.13
N ASP A 86 9.09 11.12 10.29
CA ASP A 86 8.70 12.47 10.72
C ASP A 86 7.34 12.47 11.42
N VAL A 87 6.33 11.78 10.87
CA VAL A 87 4.98 11.79 11.45
C VAL A 87 4.97 11.10 12.81
N VAL A 88 5.60 9.92 12.92
CA VAL A 88 5.59 9.17 14.19
C VAL A 88 6.31 9.91 15.31
N GLU A 89 7.39 10.66 15.02
CA GLU A 89 8.10 11.48 16.00
C GLU A 89 7.16 12.51 16.66
N HIS A 90 6.19 13.02 15.90
CA HIS A 90 5.24 14.03 16.38
C HIS A 90 3.95 13.42 16.95
N ALA A 91 3.43 12.34 16.35
CA ALA A 91 2.10 11.80 16.65
C ALA A 91 2.09 10.68 17.70
N ALA A 92 3.15 9.87 17.77
CA ALA A 92 3.18 8.68 18.64
C ALA A 92 3.64 9.01 20.08
N GLY A 93 4.48 10.04 20.23
CA GLY A 93 5.12 10.36 21.51
C GLY A 93 5.98 9.18 22.00
N ASP A 94 5.80 8.77 23.26
CA ASP A 94 6.53 7.64 23.87
C ASP A 94 5.90 6.26 23.57
N ARG A 95 4.86 6.16 22.74
CA ARG A 95 4.18 4.88 22.41
C ARG A 95 4.79 4.25 21.16
N ASP A 96 4.72 2.92 21.08
CA ASP A 96 5.04 2.18 19.84
C ASP A 96 4.05 2.57 18.72
N PRO A 97 4.52 3.20 17.62
CA PRO A 97 3.64 3.70 16.58
C PRO A 97 3.02 2.57 15.77
N VAL A 98 1.79 2.79 15.29
CA VAL A 98 1.08 1.86 14.41
C VAL A 98 0.94 2.47 13.02
N ILE A 99 1.48 1.76 12.02
CA ILE A 99 1.50 2.17 10.62
C ILE A 99 0.59 1.24 9.82
N LEU A 100 -0.41 1.81 9.14
CA LEU A 100 -1.29 1.08 8.22
C LEU A 100 -0.87 1.36 6.77
N GLU A 101 -0.49 0.34 6.01
CA GLU A 101 -0.33 0.47 4.55
C GLU A 101 -1.58 -0.06 3.83
N ALA A 102 -2.28 0.82 3.13
CA ALA A 102 -3.44 0.47 2.32
C ALA A 102 -3.02 0.15 0.88
N GLY A 103 -3.31 -1.08 0.43
CA GLY A 103 -2.79 -1.63 -0.83
C GLY A 103 -1.33 -2.05 -0.72
N ALA A 104 -0.96 -2.71 0.38
CA ALA A 104 0.44 -3.00 0.74
C ALA A 104 1.16 -3.94 -0.24
N GLY A 105 0.45 -4.67 -1.10
CA GLY A 105 1.06 -5.59 -2.06
C GLY A 105 1.96 -6.62 -1.37
N THR A 106 3.24 -6.63 -1.73
CA THR A 106 4.23 -7.55 -1.14
C THR A 106 4.66 -7.15 0.28
N GLY A 107 4.29 -5.95 0.75
CA GLY A 107 4.73 -5.39 2.02
C GLY A 107 6.10 -4.73 1.97
N TYR A 108 6.67 -4.52 0.78
CA TYR A 108 8.02 -3.99 0.59
C TYR A 108 8.20 -2.62 1.26
N TYR A 109 7.33 -1.65 0.99
CA TYR A 109 7.41 -0.30 1.57
C TYR A 109 7.21 -0.31 3.08
N LEU A 110 6.18 -1.01 3.58
CA LEU A 110 5.94 -1.12 5.02
C LEU A 110 7.08 -1.84 5.74
N ALA A 111 7.66 -2.92 5.19
CA ALA A 111 8.79 -3.61 5.82
C ALA A 111 10.01 -2.68 5.98
N HIS A 112 10.39 -1.96 4.92
CA HIS A 112 11.47 -0.98 4.98
C HIS A 112 11.20 0.15 5.98
N THR A 113 9.95 0.61 6.05
CA THR A 113 9.54 1.65 7.01
C THR A 113 9.60 1.14 8.46
N LEU A 114 9.21 -0.12 8.69
CA LEU A 114 9.33 -0.72 10.02
C LEU A 114 10.79 -0.88 10.41
N ASP A 115 11.68 -1.32 9.51
CA ASP A 115 13.11 -1.44 9.78
C ASP A 115 13.76 -0.09 10.15
N LEU A 116 13.26 1.02 9.60
CA LEU A 116 13.73 2.37 9.94
C LEU A 116 13.24 2.86 11.31
N ILE A 117 12.02 2.47 11.71
CA ILE A 117 11.35 3.00 12.90
C ILE A 117 11.29 1.92 13.98
N ASP A 118 12.17 2.05 14.96
CA ASP A 118 12.22 1.16 16.13
C ASP A 118 10.87 1.16 16.87
N GLY A 119 10.44 -0.02 17.33
CA GLY A 119 9.18 -0.20 18.06
C GLY A 119 7.92 -0.14 17.20
N ALA A 120 7.97 0.40 15.98
CA ALA A 120 6.81 0.47 15.10
C ALA A 120 6.20 -0.91 14.79
N ARG A 121 4.87 -0.95 14.70
CA ARG A 121 4.08 -2.13 14.30
C ARG A 121 3.31 -1.82 13.03
N GLY A 122 3.21 -2.79 12.13
CA GLY A 122 2.62 -2.60 10.81
C GLY A 122 1.32 -3.37 10.62
N VAL A 123 0.30 -2.71 10.06
CA VAL A 123 -0.86 -3.37 9.47
C VAL A 123 -0.76 -3.21 7.97
N GLY A 124 -0.56 -4.31 7.25
CA GLY A 124 -0.69 -4.28 5.80
C GLY A 124 -2.08 -4.75 5.39
N LEU A 125 -2.75 -3.96 4.56
CA LEU A 125 -4.07 -4.28 4.01
C LEU A 125 -3.95 -4.41 2.50
N ASP A 126 -4.41 -5.52 1.95
CA ASP A 126 -4.52 -5.70 0.50
C ASP A 126 -5.71 -6.60 0.18
N ILE A 127 -6.42 -6.34 -0.92
CA ILE A 127 -7.55 -7.18 -1.33
C ILE A 127 -7.08 -8.51 -1.97
N SER A 128 -5.84 -8.56 -2.46
CA SER A 128 -5.24 -9.72 -3.11
C SER A 128 -4.78 -10.75 -2.08
N VAL A 129 -5.35 -11.96 -2.14
CA VAL A 129 -4.86 -13.11 -1.37
C VAL A 129 -3.40 -13.47 -1.71
N PRO A 130 -2.96 -13.44 -2.99
CA PRO A 130 -1.54 -13.53 -3.32
C PRO A 130 -0.66 -12.49 -2.59
N ALA A 131 -1.06 -11.22 -2.58
CA ALA A 131 -0.35 -10.16 -1.85
C ALA A 131 -0.26 -10.46 -0.34
N ALA A 132 -1.40 -10.79 0.28
CA ALA A 132 -1.47 -11.09 1.71
C ALA A 132 -0.56 -12.26 2.14
N LYS A 133 -0.30 -13.24 1.26
CA LYS A 133 0.66 -14.33 1.52
C LYS A 133 2.12 -13.87 1.56
N HIS A 134 2.48 -12.88 0.74
CA HIS A 134 3.81 -12.24 0.79
C HIS A 134 3.91 -11.36 2.02
N LEU A 135 2.93 -10.48 2.17
CA LEU A 135 2.81 -9.54 3.27
C LEU A 135 2.93 -10.21 4.65
N ALA A 136 2.23 -11.33 4.88
CA ALA A 136 2.29 -12.05 6.16
C ALA A 136 3.69 -12.53 6.58
N LYS A 137 4.64 -12.55 5.63
CA LYS A 137 6.03 -12.96 5.84
C LYS A 137 7.02 -11.81 5.65
N ALA A 138 6.55 -10.63 5.26
CA ALA A 138 7.41 -9.51 4.89
C ALA A 138 8.21 -9.00 6.10
N HIS A 139 7.60 -8.99 7.29
CA HIS A 139 8.26 -8.47 8.49
C HIS A 139 7.63 -9.03 9.80
N PRO A 140 8.42 -9.35 10.85
CA PRO A 140 7.89 -9.95 12.09
C PRO A 140 6.92 -9.04 12.85
N ARG A 141 7.10 -7.71 12.78
CA ARG A 141 6.21 -6.71 13.42
C ARG A 141 4.96 -6.36 12.59
N LEU A 142 4.67 -7.11 11.51
CA LEU A 142 3.58 -6.81 10.57
C LEU A 142 2.45 -7.85 10.61
N GLY A 143 1.19 -7.41 10.66
CA GLY A 143 0.02 -8.27 10.43
C GLY A 143 -0.59 -8.05 9.04
N ALA A 144 -0.99 -9.13 8.38
CA ALA A 144 -1.52 -9.10 7.01
C ALA A 144 -3.04 -9.32 7.00
N ILE A 145 -3.76 -8.34 6.45
CA ILE A 145 -5.23 -8.34 6.38
C ILE A 145 -5.67 -8.35 4.92
N VAL A 146 -6.55 -9.28 4.58
CA VAL A 146 -7.30 -9.24 3.32
C VAL A 146 -8.59 -8.46 3.54
N ALA A 147 -8.67 -7.26 2.97
CA ALA A 147 -9.84 -6.40 3.02
C ALA A 147 -9.90 -5.47 1.81
N ASP A 148 -11.05 -4.85 1.59
CA ASP A 148 -11.30 -3.93 0.49
C ASP A 148 -11.15 -2.49 0.96
N VAL A 149 -10.17 -1.75 0.42
CA VAL A 149 -9.91 -0.36 0.82
C VAL A 149 -11.07 0.59 0.50
N TRP A 150 -11.92 0.23 -0.46
CA TRP A 150 -13.10 1.04 -0.82
C TRP A 150 -14.25 0.90 0.17
N GLU A 151 -14.22 -0.14 1.01
CA GLU A 151 -15.22 -0.40 2.03
C GLU A 151 -14.73 0.11 3.39
N GLN A 152 -15.53 -0.13 4.43
CA GLN A 152 -15.13 0.15 5.81
C GLN A 152 -13.91 -0.68 6.19
N LEU A 153 -12.84 -0.01 6.63
CA LEU A 153 -11.60 -0.66 7.03
C LEU A 153 -11.80 -1.42 8.36
N PRO A 154 -11.31 -2.67 8.48
CA PRO A 154 -11.43 -3.49 9.69
C PRO A 154 -10.43 -3.06 10.79
N ILE A 155 -10.39 -1.75 11.05
CA ILE A 155 -9.45 -1.07 11.93
C ILE A 155 -10.27 -0.18 12.87
N ARG A 156 -9.91 -0.16 14.14
CA ARG A 156 -10.55 0.67 15.16
C ARG A 156 -10.37 2.15 14.83
N THR A 157 -11.36 2.95 15.19
CA THR A 157 -11.29 4.41 15.06
C THR A 157 -10.17 4.97 15.92
N GLY A 158 -9.34 5.86 15.38
CA GLY A 158 -8.25 6.50 16.11
C GLY A 158 -7.10 5.59 16.52
N ALA A 159 -6.95 4.42 15.90
CA ALA A 159 -6.04 3.37 16.34
C ALA A 159 -4.69 3.33 15.59
N VAL A 160 -4.52 4.11 14.51
CA VAL A 160 -3.25 4.15 13.76
C VAL A 160 -2.70 5.57 13.73
N ASP A 161 -1.37 5.70 13.78
CA ASP A 161 -0.71 7.00 13.79
C ASP A 161 -0.41 7.47 12.35
N VAL A 162 -0.16 6.52 11.44
CA VAL A 162 0.11 6.82 10.02
C VAL A 162 -0.63 5.87 9.10
N VAL A 163 -1.22 6.42 8.02
CA VAL A 163 -1.72 5.63 6.89
C VAL A 163 -0.81 5.88 5.68
N THR A 164 -0.14 4.86 5.17
CA THR A 164 0.64 4.94 3.93
C THR A 164 -0.18 4.41 2.75
N VAL A 165 -0.08 5.08 1.60
CA VAL A 165 -0.73 4.66 0.37
C VAL A 165 0.20 4.85 -0.81
N VAL A 166 0.71 3.76 -1.38
CA VAL A 166 1.73 3.79 -2.43
C VAL A 166 1.14 3.26 -3.73
N PHE A 167 0.89 4.16 -4.70
CA PHE A 167 0.27 3.85 -6.00
C PHE A 167 -1.09 3.09 -5.92
N ALA A 168 -1.71 3.07 -4.75
CA ALA A 168 -2.92 2.32 -4.46
C ALA A 168 -4.19 3.20 -4.41
N PRO A 169 -5.39 2.58 -4.41
CA PRO A 169 -6.65 3.29 -4.18
C PRO A 169 -6.75 3.90 -2.79
N ARG A 170 -7.66 4.86 -2.61
CA ARG A 170 -7.73 5.72 -1.42
C ARG A 170 -9.15 5.84 -0.93
N ASN A 171 -9.32 5.84 0.38
CA ASN A 171 -10.59 6.08 1.05
C ASN A 171 -10.41 7.14 2.14
N PRO A 172 -10.45 8.44 1.78
CA PRO A 172 -10.12 9.53 2.70
C PRO A 172 -10.99 9.57 3.97
N ALA A 173 -12.27 9.18 3.85
CA ALA A 173 -13.19 9.10 4.99
C ALA A 173 -12.72 8.07 6.02
N GLU A 174 -12.39 6.86 5.55
CA GLU A 174 -11.89 5.80 6.44
C GLU A 174 -10.49 6.09 6.95
N PHE A 175 -9.62 6.69 6.14
CA PHE A 175 -8.29 7.11 6.59
C PHE A 175 -8.41 8.08 7.76
N ALA A 176 -9.25 9.11 7.65
CA ALA A 176 -9.49 10.02 8.77
C ALA A 176 -10.13 9.33 9.99
N ARG A 177 -10.99 8.32 9.78
CA ARG A 177 -11.60 7.56 10.88
C ARG A 177 -10.56 6.76 11.66
N VAL A 178 -9.68 6.06 10.98
CA VAL A 178 -8.71 5.15 11.62
C VAL A 178 -7.52 5.91 12.21
N LEU A 179 -7.16 7.07 11.65
CA LEU A 179 -6.09 7.91 12.15
C LEU A 179 -6.39 8.45 13.56
N SER A 180 -5.37 8.42 14.42
CA SER A 180 -5.32 9.18 15.68
C SER A 180 -5.43 10.69 15.39
N ASP A 181 -5.66 11.49 16.43
CA ASP A 181 -5.97 12.92 16.25
C ASP A 181 -4.80 13.72 15.63
N ASP A 182 -3.57 13.33 15.93
CA ASP A 182 -2.35 13.91 15.33
C ASP A 182 -1.83 13.10 14.12
N GLY A 183 -2.57 12.06 13.71
CA GLY A 183 -2.15 11.16 12.65
C GLY A 183 -2.24 11.76 11.25
N GLU A 184 -1.41 11.23 10.35
CA GLU A 184 -1.34 11.68 8.95
C GLU A 184 -1.42 10.52 7.94
N ALA A 185 -2.00 10.82 6.78
CA ALA A 185 -1.88 9.99 5.59
C ALA A 185 -0.67 10.45 4.76
N VAL A 186 0.24 9.51 4.46
CA VAL A 186 1.41 9.68 3.60
C VAL A 186 1.15 8.95 2.28
N ILE A 187 0.98 9.70 1.20
CA ILE A 187 0.46 9.17 -0.07
C ILE A 187 1.48 9.43 -1.18
N LEU A 188 1.94 8.37 -1.82
CA LEU A 188 2.79 8.44 -3.01
C LEU A 188 1.97 8.14 -4.27
N VAL A 189 1.91 9.10 -5.20
CA VAL A 189 1.18 8.97 -6.46
C VAL A 189 2.05 9.29 -7.66
N ALA A 190 1.92 8.51 -8.73
CA ALA A 190 2.63 8.77 -9.98
C ALA A 190 2.27 10.17 -10.51
N ASP A 191 3.30 10.90 -10.97
CA ASP A 191 3.18 12.24 -11.55
C ASP A 191 3.20 12.20 -13.09
N GLN A 192 2.87 13.33 -13.72
CA GLN A 192 3.20 13.53 -15.13
C GLN A 192 4.69 13.27 -15.38
N GLY A 193 5.04 12.60 -16.48
CA GLY A 193 6.42 12.18 -16.75
C GLY A 193 6.80 10.82 -16.15
N HIS A 194 5.96 10.19 -15.31
CA HIS A 194 6.27 8.88 -14.75
C HIS A 194 6.32 7.82 -15.86
N LEU A 195 7.53 7.29 -16.09
CA LEU A 195 7.85 6.22 -17.04
C LEU A 195 7.45 6.54 -18.49
N ASP A 196 7.52 7.82 -18.86
CA ASP A 196 7.07 8.30 -20.17
C ASP A 196 7.86 7.63 -21.31
N GLU A 197 9.13 7.30 -21.08
CA GLU A 197 10.00 6.62 -22.06
C GLU A 197 9.46 5.25 -22.48
N LEU A 198 8.64 4.61 -21.63
CA LEU A 198 8.04 3.30 -21.90
C LEU A 198 6.67 3.39 -22.61
N ARG A 199 6.05 4.57 -22.65
CA ARG A 199 4.65 4.72 -23.11
C ARG A 199 4.47 4.44 -24.59
N GLU A 200 5.18 5.16 -25.44
CA GLU A 200 5.08 4.97 -26.89
C GLU A 200 5.57 3.56 -27.29
N PRO A 201 6.75 3.07 -26.84
CA PRO A 201 7.24 1.77 -27.26
C PRO A 201 6.37 0.59 -26.82
N LEU A 202 5.82 0.64 -25.61
CA LEU A 202 5.06 -0.48 -25.04
C LEU A 202 3.54 -0.30 -25.12
N GLY A 203 3.06 0.90 -25.47
CA GLY A 203 1.64 1.24 -25.49
C GLY A 203 1.00 1.22 -24.10
N ILE A 204 1.76 1.57 -23.05
CA ILE A 204 1.24 1.67 -21.68
C ILE A 204 0.55 3.02 -21.45
N LEU A 205 -0.37 3.04 -20.49
CA LEU A 205 -1.19 4.22 -20.20
C LEU A 205 -0.39 5.33 -19.53
N GLY A 206 -0.76 6.56 -19.84
CA GLY A 206 -0.22 7.72 -19.17
C GLY A 206 -0.84 8.06 -17.84
N VAL A 207 -0.13 8.84 -17.03
CA VAL A 207 -0.70 9.50 -15.86
C VAL A 207 -1.61 10.64 -16.34
N GLU A 208 -2.80 10.76 -15.76
CA GLU A 208 -3.73 11.86 -16.04
C GLU A 208 -3.27 13.18 -15.42
N ASP A 209 -3.51 14.30 -16.12
CA ASP A 209 -3.26 15.64 -15.59
C ASP A 209 -4.21 16.00 -14.44
N GLY A 210 -3.75 16.83 -13.50
CA GLY A 210 -4.54 17.27 -12.34
C GLY A 210 -4.83 16.19 -11.29
N LYS A 211 -4.22 15.00 -11.39
CA LYS A 211 -4.43 13.85 -10.48
C LYS A 211 -4.17 14.21 -9.01
N VAL A 212 -3.14 15.00 -8.73
CA VAL A 212 -2.81 15.46 -7.37
C VAL A 212 -3.85 16.44 -6.83
N ALA A 213 -4.23 17.44 -7.64
CA ALA A 213 -5.25 18.42 -7.24
C ALA A 213 -6.59 17.73 -6.93
N ARG A 214 -7.02 16.80 -7.78
CA ARG A 214 -8.23 16.00 -7.59
C ARG A 214 -8.16 15.17 -6.31
N LEU A 215 -7.02 14.57 -5.99
CA LEU A 215 -6.82 13.82 -4.75
C LEU A 215 -7.01 14.69 -3.52
N ILE A 216 -6.37 15.86 -3.50
CA ILE A 216 -6.46 16.81 -2.38
C ILE A 216 -7.92 17.29 -2.22
N GLU A 217 -8.58 17.65 -3.32
CA GLU A 217 -9.98 18.06 -3.33
C GLU A 217 -10.91 16.96 -2.80
N GLN A 218 -10.74 15.72 -3.26
CA GLN A 218 -11.50 14.56 -2.79
C GLN A 218 -11.25 14.24 -1.32
N SER A 219 -10.11 14.64 -0.77
CA SER A 219 -9.77 14.40 0.63
C SER A 219 -10.17 15.55 1.55
N ALA A 220 -10.47 16.73 0.99
CA ALA A 220 -10.62 17.99 1.72
C ALA A 220 -11.77 18.00 2.73
N GLN A 221 -12.74 17.08 2.63
CA GLN A 221 -13.78 16.96 3.66
C GLN A 221 -13.23 16.41 4.98
N TRP A 222 -12.24 15.52 4.94
CA TRP A 222 -11.80 14.72 6.10
C TRP A 222 -10.35 14.97 6.50
N LEU A 223 -9.50 15.35 5.55
CA LEU A 223 -8.07 15.55 5.74
C LEU A 223 -7.66 16.95 5.24
N THR A 224 -6.58 17.50 5.79
CA THR A 224 -5.99 18.78 5.36
C THR A 224 -4.53 18.60 4.95
N PRO A 225 -4.05 19.21 3.85
CA PRO A 225 -2.64 19.20 3.52
C PRO A 225 -1.78 19.81 4.64
N VAL A 226 -0.65 19.17 4.93
CA VAL A 226 0.32 19.64 5.94
C VAL A 226 1.40 20.51 5.30
N ALA A 227 1.71 20.25 4.04
CA ALA A 227 2.65 20.99 3.22
C ALA A 227 2.26 20.86 1.74
N ASP A 228 2.97 21.58 0.87
CA ASP A 228 2.87 21.38 -0.57
C ASP A 228 3.36 19.97 -0.95
N PRO A 229 2.80 19.36 -2.02
CA PRO A 229 3.28 18.07 -2.54
C PRO A 229 4.77 18.10 -2.88
N GLU A 230 5.48 17.07 -2.48
CA GLU A 230 6.90 16.90 -2.76
C GLU A 230 7.11 16.07 -4.03
N LEU A 231 7.78 16.65 -5.02
CA LEU A 231 8.16 15.96 -6.23
C LEU A 231 9.41 15.11 -6.01
N ILE A 232 9.28 13.80 -6.21
CA ILE A 232 10.40 12.86 -6.23
C ILE A 232 10.59 12.39 -7.66
N SER A 233 11.78 12.61 -8.23
CA SER A 233 12.09 12.22 -9.59
C SER A 233 13.54 11.78 -9.72
N PHE A 234 13.76 10.63 -10.36
CA PHE A 234 15.10 10.09 -10.56
C PHE A 234 15.13 9.20 -11.81
N PRO A 235 16.28 9.13 -12.51
CA PRO A 235 16.47 8.20 -13.61
C PRO A 235 16.75 6.79 -13.07
N MET A 236 16.31 5.78 -13.81
CA MET A 236 16.66 4.38 -13.61
C MET A 236 17.22 3.84 -14.92
N ASN A 237 18.33 3.11 -14.86
CA ASN A 237 18.82 2.37 -16.02
C ASN A 237 18.28 0.93 -15.96
N LEU A 238 17.26 0.64 -16.77
CA LEU A 238 16.50 -0.60 -16.71
C LEU A 238 16.85 -1.52 -17.88
N GLY A 239 17.10 -2.80 -17.58
CA GLY A 239 17.11 -3.85 -18.59
C GLY A 239 15.69 -4.30 -18.97
N ARG A 240 15.56 -5.00 -20.09
CA ARG A 240 14.27 -5.49 -20.61
C ARG A 240 13.46 -6.29 -19.58
N ASP A 241 14.10 -7.14 -18.79
CA ASP A 241 13.43 -7.93 -17.74
C ASP A 241 12.85 -7.05 -16.62
N ALA A 242 13.58 -6.01 -16.21
CA ALA A 242 13.10 -5.05 -15.22
C ALA A 242 11.92 -4.23 -15.78
N ILE A 243 11.98 -3.85 -17.06
CA ILE A 243 10.88 -3.17 -17.75
C ILE A 243 9.66 -4.09 -17.82
N ALA A 244 9.83 -5.37 -18.17
CA ALA A 244 8.76 -6.35 -18.19
C ALA A 244 8.11 -6.51 -16.81
N ALA A 245 8.92 -6.62 -15.75
CA ALA A 245 8.45 -6.69 -14.37
C ALA A 245 7.70 -5.41 -13.95
N GLN A 246 8.20 -4.24 -14.35
CA GLN A 246 7.54 -2.95 -14.09
C GLN A 246 6.15 -2.91 -14.72
N VAL A 247 6.04 -3.23 -16.01
CA VAL A 247 4.75 -3.22 -16.71
C VAL A 247 3.82 -4.27 -16.11
N GLY A 248 4.36 -5.47 -15.82
CA GLY A 248 3.64 -6.59 -15.22
C GLY A 248 3.04 -6.32 -13.84
N MET A 249 3.62 -5.42 -13.05
CA MET A 249 3.07 -5.03 -11.74
C MET A 249 2.08 -3.85 -11.78
N SER A 250 1.89 -3.25 -12.97
CA SER A 250 1.09 -2.03 -13.18
C SER A 250 -0.34 -2.35 -13.67
N PRO A 251 -1.28 -1.38 -13.63
CA PRO A 251 -2.60 -1.55 -14.23
C PRO A 251 -2.57 -1.92 -15.72
N SER A 252 -1.51 -1.55 -16.45
CA SER A 252 -1.37 -1.88 -17.88
C SER A 252 -1.30 -3.38 -18.15
N ALA A 253 -0.84 -4.19 -17.18
CA ALA A 253 -0.82 -5.65 -17.30
C ALA A 253 -2.20 -6.28 -17.49
N ARG A 254 -3.28 -5.60 -17.06
CA ARG A 254 -4.67 -6.08 -17.25
C ARG A 254 -5.20 -5.84 -18.67
N HIS A 255 -4.54 -4.98 -19.44
CA HIS A 255 -5.03 -4.52 -20.74
C HIS A 255 -4.12 -4.89 -21.90
N LEU A 256 -2.89 -5.33 -21.62
CA LEU A 256 -1.91 -5.72 -22.63
C LEU A 256 -1.89 -7.24 -22.80
N ASP A 257 -1.96 -7.68 -24.05
CA ASP A 257 -1.69 -9.06 -24.41
C ASP A 257 -0.21 -9.39 -24.17
N LYS A 258 0.07 -10.55 -23.57
CA LYS A 258 1.43 -10.94 -23.15
C LYS A 258 2.37 -11.13 -24.34
N ASP A 259 1.89 -11.69 -25.44
CA ASP A 259 2.72 -11.94 -26.62
C ASP A 259 3.04 -10.62 -27.33
N VAL A 260 2.08 -9.69 -27.36
CA VAL A 260 2.29 -8.33 -27.86
C VAL A 260 3.30 -7.57 -27.01
N LEU A 261 3.22 -7.65 -25.68
CA LEU A 261 4.18 -7.01 -24.79
C LEU A 261 5.58 -7.59 -24.99
N HIS A 262 5.70 -8.93 -25.07
CA HIS A 262 6.98 -9.59 -25.31
C HIS A 262 7.63 -9.15 -26.61
N ALA A 263 6.87 -9.12 -27.71
CA ALA A 263 7.39 -8.65 -29.00
C ALA A 263 7.88 -7.18 -28.92
N ARG A 264 7.12 -6.29 -28.27
CA ARG A 264 7.52 -4.89 -28.08
C ARG A 264 8.77 -4.73 -27.21
N LEU A 265 8.95 -5.59 -26.22
CA LEU A 265 10.15 -5.60 -25.37
C LEU A 265 11.41 -6.02 -26.14
N GLU A 266 11.29 -6.90 -27.14
CA GLU A 266 12.41 -7.32 -27.98
C GLU A 266 12.98 -6.17 -28.84
N ASP A 267 12.11 -5.23 -29.22
CA ASP A 267 12.45 -4.04 -30.01
C ASP A 267 13.13 -2.93 -29.18
N LEU A 268 13.06 -2.98 -27.84
CA LEU A 268 13.76 -2.05 -26.96
C LEU A 268 15.28 -2.28 -26.97
N PRO A 269 16.13 -1.28 -26.66
CA PRO A 269 17.54 -1.54 -26.39
C PRO A 269 17.72 -2.53 -25.21
N GLU A 270 18.91 -3.13 -25.07
CA GLU A 270 19.20 -4.02 -23.93
C GLU A 270 19.04 -3.33 -22.57
N GLN A 271 19.37 -2.04 -22.52
CA GLN A 271 19.15 -1.14 -21.40
C GLN A 271 18.61 0.19 -21.88
N MET A 272 17.73 0.80 -21.09
CA MET A 272 17.12 2.10 -21.35
C MET A 272 17.09 2.91 -20.06
N GLU A 273 17.40 4.20 -20.17
CA GLU A 273 17.13 5.15 -19.10
C GLU A 273 15.62 5.46 -19.07
N VAL A 274 15.00 5.27 -17.91
CA VAL A 274 13.57 5.47 -17.67
C VAL A 274 13.41 6.34 -16.43
N THR A 275 12.55 7.36 -16.51
CA THR A 275 12.36 8.29 -15.40
C THR A 275 11.24 7.81 -14.47
N ALA A 276 11.59 7.54 -13.21
CA ALA A 276 10.60 7.41 -12.15
C ALA A 276 10.22 8.81 -11.64
N ARG A 277 8.92 9.08 -11.57
CA ARG A 277 8.41 10.37 -11.09
C ARG A 277 7.11 10.27 -10.28
N ALA A 278 7.09 10.80 -9.06
CA ALA A 278 5.92 10.74 -8.20
C ALA A 278 5.82 11.97 -7.29
N GLN A 279 4.62 12.20 -6.78
CA GLN A 279 4.31 13.25 -5.82
C GLN A 279 4.01 12.58 -4.48
N LEU A 280 4.74 12.99 -3.44
CA LEU A 280 4.52 12.58 -2.08
C LEU A 280 3.69 13.65 -1.37
N ILE A 281 2.59 13.23 -0.76
CA ILE A 281 1.57 14.13 -0.20
C ILE A 281 1.32 13.71 1.24
N ARG A 282 1.33 14.69 2.14
CA ARG A 282 0.98 14.52 3.56
C ARG A 282 -0.31 15.22 3.89
N LEU A 283 -1.28 14.46 4.42
CA LEU A 283 -2.58 14.98 4.81
C LEU A 283 -2.86 14.63 6.27
N ARG A 284 -3.13 15.62 7.12
CA ARG A 284 -3.50 15.41 8.53
C ARG A 284 -5.00 15.26 8.68
N LYS A 285 -5.43 14.47 9.67
CA LYS A 285 -6.81 14.41 10.12
C LYS A 285 -7.33 15.78 10.56
N LYS A 286 -8.61 16.06 10.26
CA LYS A 286 -9.32 17.28 10.70
C LYS A 286 -10.01 17.11 12.03
#